data_AF-A0A5N4B5F5-F1
#
_entry.id   AF-A0A5N4B5F5-F1
#
_cell.length_a   1.000
_cell.length_b   1.000
_cell.length_c   1.000
_cell.angle_alpha   90.00
_cell.angle_beta   90.00
_cell.angle_gamma   90.00
#
_symmetry.space_group_name_H-M   'P 1'
#
loop_
_entity.id
_entity.type
_entity.pdbx_description
1 polymer ?
#
loop_
_entity_poly.entity_id
_entity_poly.type
_entity_poly.pdbx_seq_one_letter_code
_entity_poly.pdbx_strand_id
1 'polypeptide(L)'
;MKHPILLSIQHVIEGVLNSRPLSPLSNDPADLNPLTPAHLLLGRPLQAILEVDLTQVKEKRLNLNERLQSLRQHFCSRWSLEYISELQNR
;
A
#
# COMPACT_ATOMS: atom_id res chain seq x y z
N MET A 1 9.52 14.25 21.64
CA MET A 1 9.33 12.81 21.42
C MET A 1 8.37 12.62 20.25
N LYS A 2 8.80 12.05 19.12
CA LYS A 2 7.88 11.66 18.04
C LYS A 2 7.18 10.36 18.48
N HIS A 3 5.85 10.34 18.50
CA HIS A 3 5.09 9.15 18.89
C HIS A 3 5.35 8.00 17.89
N PRO A 4 5.73 6.80 18.34
CA PRO A 4 6.05 5.68 17.45
C PRO A 4 4.89 5.28 16.53
N ILE A 5 3.65 5.49 16.98
CA ILE A 5 2.44 5.21 16.19
C ILE A 5 2.29 6.17 14.99
N LEU A 6 2.58 7.46 15.19
CA LEU A 6 2.47 8.46 14.11
C LEU A 6 3.48 8.17 13.01
N LEU A 7 4.70 7.78 13.38
CA LEU A 7 5.71 7.37 12.41
C LEU A 7 5.24 6.12 11.64
N SER A 8 4.71 5.10 12.31
CA SER A 8 4.21 3.90 11.62
C SER A 8 3.11 4.23 10.59
N ILE A 9 2.18 5.13 10.94
CA ILE A 9 1.11 5.57 10.02
C ILE A 9 1.69 6.32 8.82
N GLN A 10 2.66 7.22 9.03
CA GLN A 10 3.33 7.92 7.93
C GLN A 10 3.99 6.96 6.95
N HIS A 11 4.75 5.98 7.47
CA HIS A 11 5.39 4.97 6.62
C HIS A 11 4.38 4.15 5.81
N VAL A 12 3.21 3.84 6.39
CA VAL A 12 2.11 3.17 5.67
C VAL A 12 1.63 4.03 4.50
N ILE A 13 1.30 5.29 4.77
CA ILE A 13 0.80 6.21 3.74
C ILE A 13 1.83 6.41 2.62
N GLU A 14 3.09 6.67 2.99
CA GLU A 14 4.19 6.84 2.05
C GLU A 14 4.39 5.58 1.19
N GLY A 15 4.35 4.40 1.80
CA GLY A 15 4.47 3.13 1.09
C GLY A 15 3.37 2.92 0.05
N VAL A 16 2.11 3.19 0.41
CA VAL A 16 0.97 3.10 -0.53
C VAL A 16 1.10 4.10 -1.66
N LEU A 17 1.36 5.38 -1.35
CA LEU A 17 1.48 6.42 -2.37
C LEU A 17 2.62 6.15 -3.34
N ASN A 18 3.76 5.66 -2.85
CA ASN A 18 4.92 5.33 -3.69
C ASN A 18 4.75 4.04 -4.49
N SER A 19 3.81 3.18 -4.10
CA SER A 19 3.45 1.96 -4.85
C SER A 19 2.32 2.19 -5.86
N ARG A 20 1.78 3.41 -5.94
CA ARG A 20 0.70 3.75 -6.86
C ARG A 20 1.13 3.51 -8.32
N PRO A 21 0.35 2.75 -9.11
CA PRO A 21 0.59 2.64 -10.55
C PRO A 21 0.49 4.01 -11.23
N LEU A 22 1.41 4.33 -12.14
CA LEU A 22 1.37 5.54 -12.97
C LEU A 22 1.05 5.20 -14.43
N SER A 23 1.72 4.17 -14.95
CA SER A 23 1.55 3.66 -16.31
C SER A 23 2.03 2.20 -16.36
N PRO A 24 1.74 1.45 -17.43
CA PRO A 24 2.46 0.20 -17.71
C PRO A 24 3.98 0.46 -17.76
N LEU A 25 4.77 -0.50 -17.27
CA LEU A 25 6.23 -0.44 -17.35
C LEU A 25 6.76 -0.85 -18.73
N SER A 26 6.01 -1.69 -19.43
CA SER A 26 6.32 -2.24 -20.75
C SER A 26 5.14 -2.07 -21.70
N ASN A 27 5.41 -2.20 -23.00
CA ASN A 27 4.38 -2.29 -24.05
C ASN A 27 3.84 -3.73 -24.24
N ASP A 28 4.45 -4.71 -23.56
CA ASP A 28 3.97 -6.09 -23.59
C ASP A 28 2.66 -6.21 -22.79
N PRO A 29 1.53 -6.59 -23.42
CA PRO A 29 0.26 -6.76 -22.72
C PRO A 29 0.29 -7.90 -21.67
N ALA A 30 1.26 -8.81 -21.73
CA ALA A 30 1.46 -9.84 -20.73
C ALA A 30 2.22 -9.33 -19.48
N ASP A 31 2.90 -8.18 -19.57
CA ASP A 31 3.60 -7.57 -18.45
C ASP A 31 2.64 -6.72 -17.60
N LEU A 32 2.26 -7.27 -16.45
CA LEU A 32 1.36 -6.62 -15.50
C LEU A 32 2.09 -5.68 -14.53
N ASN A 33 3.39 -5.47 -14.68
CA ASN A 33 4.14 -4.59 -13.80
C ASN A 33 3.87 -3.11 -14.14
N PRO A 34 3.41 -2.31 -13.16
CA PRO A 34 3.26 -0.89 -13.36
C PRO A 34 4.58 -0.14 -13.09
N LEU A 35 4.81 0.92 -13.84
CA LEU A 35 5.68 2.01 -13.39
C LEU A 35 5.03 2.69 -12.17
N THR A 36 5.80 2.90 -11.11
CA THR A 36 5.32 3.52 -9.86
C THR A 36 6.26 4.64 -9.43
N PRO A 37 5.86 5.58 -8.55
CA PRO A 37 6.78 6.60 -8.03
C PRO A 37 8.03 5.99 -7.37
N ALA A 38 7.92 4.84 -6.72
CA ALA A 38 9.06 4.12 -6.17
C ALA A 38 10.14 3.79 -7.21
N HIS A 39 9.76 3.46 -8.45
CA HIS A 39 10.73 3.26 -9.53
C HIS A 39 11.54 4.52 -9.81
N LEU A 40 10.93 5.70 -9.72
CA LEU A 40 11.60 6.98 -9.94
C LEU A 40 12.48 7.39 -8.75
N LEU A 41 12.01 7.13 -7.53
CA LEU A 41 12.72 7.52 -6.31
C LEU A 41 13.86 6.55 -5.95
N LEU A 42 13.67 5.25 -6.19
CA LEU A 42 14.54 4.18 -5.73
C LEU A 42 15.13 3.32 -6.85
N GLY A 43 14.70 3.52 -8.11
CA GLY A 43 15.10 2.68 -9.24
C GLY A 43 14.42 1.30 -9.29
N ARG A 44 13.51 1.00 -8.36
CA ARG A 44 12.83 -0.29 -8.22
C ARG A 44 11.46 -0.15 -7.55
N PRO A 45 10.53 -1.10 -7.71
CA PRO A 45 9.26 -1.04 -7.00
C PRO A 45 9.47 -1.24 -5.50
N LEU A 46 8.54 -0.71 -4.70
CA LEU A 46 8.43 -1.12 -3.31
C LEU A 46 7.84 -2.53 -3.26
N GLN A 47 8.54 -3.43 -2.56
CA GLN A 47 8.05 -4.78 -2.30
C GLN A 47 7.36 -4.81 -0.94
N ALA A 48 6.10 -5.20 -0.95
CA ALA A 48 5.37 -5.48 0.27
C ALA A 48 5.91 -6.76 0.92
N ILE A 49 6.04 -6.75 2.24
CA ILE A 49 6.32 -7.95 3.01
C ILE A 49 5.05 -8.80 3.02
N LEU A 50 5.19 -10.13 2.92
CA LEU A 50 4.06 -11.04 3.09
C LEU A 50 3.56 -10.97 4.53
N GLU A 51 2.28 -10.71 4.68
CA GLU A 51 1.65 -10.43 5.95
C GLU A 51 0.43 -11.32 6.15
N VAL A 52 0.22 -11.77 7.39
CA VAL A 52 -1.01 -12.50 7.75
C VAL A 52 -2.19 -11.55 7.55
N ASP A 53 -3.23 -12.01 6.84
CA ASP A 53 -4.45 -11.23 6.68
C ASP A 53 -5.18 -11.11 8.03
N LEU A 54 -5.26 -9.88 8.53
CA LEU A 54 -5.92 -9.53 9.78
C LEU A 54 -7.21 -8.73 9.55
N THR A 55 -7.68 -8.61 8.30
CA THR A 55 -8.87 -7.80 7.97
C THR A 55 -10.16 -8.32 8.62
N GLN A 56 -10.25 -9.62 8.88
CA GLN A 56 -11.43 -10.27 9.48
C GLN A 56 -11.27 -10.58 10.99
N VAL A 57 -10.13 -10.24 11.58
CA VAL A 57 -9.84 -10.57 12.99
C VAL A 57 -10.41 -9.46 13.89
N LYS A 58 -11.17 -9.86 14.93
CA LYS A 58 -11.71 -8.90 15.91
C LYS A 58 -10.58 -8.12 16.59
N GLU A 59 -10.62 -6.80 16.51
CA GLU A 59 -9.58 -5.88 17.05
C GLU A 59 -9.19 -6.14 18.52
N LYS A 60 -10.15 -6.57 19.33
CA LYS A 60 -9.93 -6.90 20.76
C LYS A 60 -8.96 -8.07 20.97
N ARG A 61 -8.67 -8.86 19.93
CA ARG A 61 -7.72 -9.98 19.95
C ARG A 61 -6.33 -9.62 19.42
N LEU A 62 -6.16 -8.42 18.86
CA LEU A 62 -4.92 -8.00 18.21
C LEU A 62 -4.02 -7.23 19.19
N ASN A 63 -2.72 -7.57 19.19
CA ASN A 63 -1.68 -6.78 19.80
C ASN A 63 -1.40 -5.49 18.99
N LEU A 64 -0.54 -4.60 19.51
CA LEU A 64 -0.29 -3.29 18.87
C LEU A 64 0.23 -3.42 17.42
N ASN A 65 1.16 -4.33 17.17
CA ASN A 65 1.75 -4.51 15.83
C ASN A 65 0.71 -5.08 14.86
N GLU A 66 -0.09 -6.03 15.33
CA GLU A 66 -1.21 -6.61 14.57
C GLU A 66 -2.29 -5.56 14.24
N ARG A 67 -2.57 -4.64 15.16
CA ARG A 67 -3.48 -3.51 14.89
C ARG A 67 -2.92 -2.57 13.82
N LEU A 68 -1.64 -2.24 13.88
CA LEU A 68 -0.98 -1.42 12.86
C LEU A 68 -0.97 -2.11 11.49
N GLN A 69 -0.75 -3.42 11.47
CA GLN A 69 -0.84 -4.25 10.27
C GLN A 69 -2.26 -4.27 9.69
N SER A 70 -3.27 -4.50 10.53
CA SER A 70 -4.68 -4.48 10.12
C SER A 70 -5.06 -3.10 9.54
N LEU A 71 -4.63 -2.00 10.19
CA LEU A 71 -4.84 -0.65 9.68
C LEU A 71 -4.17 -0.43 8.32
N ARG A 72 -2.93 -0.91 8.14
CA ARG A 72 -2.24 -0.87 6.85
C ARG A 72 -3.00 -1.63 5.78
N GLN A 73 -3.41 -2.87 6.04
CA GLN A 73 -4.15 -3.71 5.09
C GLN A 73 -5.47 -3.07 4.69
N HIS A 74 -6.22 -2.54 5.67
CA HIS A 74 -7.47 -1.85 5.42
C HIS A 74 -7.26 -0.60 4.57
N PHE A 75 -6.24 0.21 4.87
CA PHE A 75 -5.90 1.39 4.09
C PHE A 75 -5.50 1.05 2.65
N CYS A 76 -4.61 0.07 2.45
CA CYS A 76 -4.21 -0.39 1.11
C CYS A 76 -5.41 -0.88 0.28
N SER A 77 -6.31 -1.66 0.88
CA SER A 77 -7.50 -2.21 0.23
C SER A 77 -8.48 -1.11 -0.19
N ARG A 78 -8.75 -0.17 0.73
CA ARG A 78 -9.57 1.02 0.45
C ARG A 78 -8.97 1.87 -0.68
N TRP A 79 -7.67 2.15 -0.56
CA TRP A 79 -6.96 3.00 -1.51
C TRP A 79 -6.94 2.41 -2.93
N SER A 80 -6.73 1.09 -3.08
CA SER A 80 -6.72 0.46 -4.40
C SER A 80 -8.10 0.49 -5.08
N LEU A 81 -9.18 0.30 -4.30
CA LEU A 81 -10.55 0.40 -4.79
C LEU A 81 -10.90 1.84 -5.24
N GLU A 82 -10.58 2.82 -4.39
CA GLU A 82 -10.83 4.24 -4.69
C GLU A 82 -10.01 4.70 -5.92
N TYR A 83 -8.74 4.27 -6.01
CA TYR A 83 -7.87 4.59 -7.14
C TYR A 83 -8.41 4.07 -8.48
N ILE A 84 -8.91 2.83 -8.54
CA ILE A 84 -9.50 2.28 -9.76
C ILE A 84 -10.73 3.09 -10.18
N SER A 85 -11.56 3.51 -9.22
CA SER A 85 -12.71 4.37 -9.48
C SER A 85 -12.30 5.74 -10.07
N GLU A 86 -11.21 6.34 -9.57
CA GLU A 86 -10.67 7.59 -10.14
C GLU A 86 -10.15 7.43 -11.56
N LEU A 87 -9.58 6.26 -11.90
CA LEU A 87 -9.11 5.99 -13.26
C LEU A 87 -10.25 5.92 -14.28
N GLN A 88 -11.43 5.47 -13.87
CA GLN A 88 -12.61 5.35 -14.75
C GLN A 88 -13.29 6.70 -15.03
N ASN A 89 -13.02 7.73 -14.23
CA ASN A 89 -13.59 9.07 -14.39
C ASN A 89 -12.74 10.01 -15.27
N ARG A 90 -11.65 9.51 -15.87
CA ARG A 90 -10.78 10.27 -16.78
C ARG A 90 -11.08 9.95 -18.23
#